data_AF-A0A958G7Z5-F1
#
_entry.id   AF-A0A958G7Z5-F1
#
_cell.length_a   1.000
_cell.length_b   1.000
_cell.length_c   1.000
_cell.angle_alpha   90.00
_cell.angle_beta   90.00
_cell.angle_gamma   90.00
#
_symmetry.space_group_name_H-M   'P 1'
#
loop_
_entity.id
_entity.type
_entity.pdbx_description
1 polymer ?
#
loop_
_entity_poly.entity_id
_entity_poly.type
_entity_poly.pdbx_seq_one_letter_code
_entity_poly.pdbx_strand_id
1 'polypeptide(L)'
;KFRHLIKRSVLAIAILLLILVLPLIYAYFFKLPDSLYEQLNSAEVSSANFLKKTYNQQTQQPEFDLQDYAQLLPKVELSDETVFCTYIDNFFPLADGGRLPLPVHFRRFVLNRYEPETEKFVLDPYPPSAIPNDLYSPSIKDVPIGFMISDSVIEASTRRYQYRKNIASTVYIQSLAPDAYVAPNTGYTYQKLPVPPEDKDLFTTVYQCSSLISIWNLPPFVYSSNYPELVDFREQRAEALRSDRSFRGVDTAFMAYYTAIDTTDTLIMNLSRELTAGKETPYDKLDAIVDYFTGREADGSRRFTYTLEPGSPKTPGQSFMHYFLFENKRGYCTYFAGATTLLLRAAGIPCRVVVGYAIYDRSNKNTGWYWVYADQGHAWVEVYFPGYGWVDFDTTPSDDTEPTRPPKPDATPPDYAREPFFAVLGDLTGMSGDSTELNIRPQVIRYRSQEFEIPDSASQIITIKPAEGNVTIDGKPVKIGEFATDRKMVISAYSFDYALEKIP
;
A
#
# COMPACT_ATOMS: atom_id res chain seq x y z
N LYS A 1 29.84 -51.56 27.19
CA LYS A 1 28.40 -51.30 27.45
C LYS A 1 28.17 -49.95 28.14
N PHE A 2 28.91 -49.62 29.22
CA PHE A 2 28.77 -48.35 29.96
C PHE A 2 28.97 -47.06 29.13
N ARG A 3 30.02 -47.00 28.29
CA ARG A 3 30.27 -45.87 27.37
C ARG A 3 29.18 -45.63 26.32
N HIS A 4 28.43 -46.68 25.97
CA HIS A 4 27.36 -46.59 24.95
C HIS A 4 26.06 -46.06 25.56
N LEU A 5 25.80 -46.41 26.83
CA LEU A 5 24.72 -45.84 27.64
C LEU A 5 24.95 -44.34 27.89
N ILE A 6 26.16 -43.94 28.29
CA ILE A 6 26.48 -42.52 28.53
C ILE A 6 26.29 -41.68 27.26
N LYS A 7 26.73 -42.16 26.09
CA LYS A 7 26.55 -41.43 24.82
C LYS A 7 25.07 -41.25 24.44
N ARG A 8 24.22 -42.26 24.68
CA ARG A 8 22.78 -42.16 24.46
C ARG A 8 22.10 -41.22 25.45
N SER A 9 22.51 -41.23 26.71
CA SER A 9 21.99 -40.32 27.73
C SER A 9 22.37 -38.87 27.44
N VAL A 10 23.60 -38.60 27.03
CA VAL A 10 24.04 -37.24 26.66
C VAL A 10 23.33 -36.73 25.40
N LEU A 11 23.12 -37.59 24.39
CA LEU A 11 22.37 -37.22 23.19
C LEU A 11 20.89 -36.97 23.50
N ALA A 12 20.28 -37.80 24.35
CA ALA A 12 18.89 -37.60 24.79
C ALA A 12 18.73 -36.30 25.59
N ILE A 13 19.67 -35.99 26.49
CA ILE A 13 19.68 -34.75 27.26
C ILE A 13 19.90 -33.53 26.35
N ALA A 14 20.78 -33.62 25.36
CA ALA A 14 21.01 -32.55 24.39
C ALA A 14 19.79 -32.27 23.52
N ILE A 15 19.08 -33.31 23.06
CA ILE A 15 17.82 -33.17 22.32
C ILE A 15 16.72 -32.58 23.22
N LEU A 16 16.64 -33.03 24.48
CA LEU A 16 15.67 -32.51 25.44
C LEU A 16 15.92 -31.02 25.76
N LEU A 17 17.18 -30.62 25.90
CA LEU A 17 17.59 -29.22 26.06
C LEU A 17 17.28 -28.42 24.80
N LEU A 18 17.48 -28.96 23.60
CA LEU A 18 17.11 -28.29 22.36
C LEU A 18 15.59 -28.05 22.30
N ILE A 19 14.78 -29.06 22.65
CA ILE A 19 13.31 -28.96 22.67
C ILE A 19 12.80 -27.99 23.74
N LEU A 20 13.50 -27.86 24.88
CA LEU A 20 13.15 -26.92 25.94
C LEU A 20 13.60 -25.48 25.64
N VAL A 21 14.75 -25.32 25.00
CA VAL A 21 15.37 -24.00 24.78
C VAL A 21 14.88 -23.37 23.46
N LEU A 22 14.56 -24.14 22.42
CA LEU A 22 14.03 -23.59 21.16
C LEU A 22 12.72 -22.81 21.32
N PRO A 23 11.72 -23.27 22.09
CA PRO A 23 10.50 -22.50 22.35
C PRO A 23 10.76 -21.24 23.20
N LEU A 24 11.77 -21.27 24.07
CA LEU A 24 12.19 -20.11 24.87
C LEU A 24 12.96 -19.09 24.04
N ILE A 25 13.82 -19.53 23.12
CA ILE A 25 14.49 -18.68 22.12
C ILE A 25 13.45 -18.13 21.13
N TYR A 26 12.52 -18.95 20.66
CA TYR A 26 11.41 -18.51 19.82
C TYR A 26 10.52 -17.50 20.56
N ALA A 27 10.24 -17.71 21.85
CA ALA A 27 9.53 -16.73 22.66
C ALA A 27 10.36 -15.45 22.90
N TYR A 28 11.67 -15.57 23.11
CA TYR A 28 12.56 -14.44 23.30
C TYR A 28 12.70 -13.56 22.03
N PHE A 29 12.71 -14.19 20.85
CA PHE A 29 12.78 -13.47 19.57
C PHE A 29 11.41 -13.12 18.97
N PHE A 30 10.32 -13.81 19.33
CA PHE A 30 9.01 -13.70 18.66
C PHE A 30 7.77 -13.64 19.58
N LYS A 31 7.89 -13.55 20.90
CA LYS A 31 6.73 -13.15 21.74
C LYS A 31 6.73 -11.64 21.96
N LEU A 32 5.70 -11.01 21.41
CA LEU A 32 5.27 -9.67 21.75
C LEU A 32 5.05 -9.60 23.27
N PRO A 33 5.57 -8.58 23.97
CA PRO A 33 5.39 -8.44 25.41
C PRO A 33 3.91 -8.43 25.80
N ASP A 34 3.53 -9.00 26.94
CA ASP A 34 2.17 -8.87 27.47
C ASP A 34 1.81 -7.39 27.72
N SER A 35 2.81 -6.55 27.99
CA SER A 35 2.68 -5.08 28.02
C SER A 35 2.42 -4.47 26.65
N LEU A 36 2.84 -5.13 25.56
CA LEU A 36 2.46 -4.80 24.20
C LEU A 36 1.05 -5.31 23.91
N TYR A 37 0.60 -6.45 24.45
CA TYR A 37 -0.81 -6.86 24.38
C TYR A 37 -1.73 -5.89 25.13
N GLU A 38 -1.32 -5.38 26.30
CA GLU A 38 -2.02 -4.31 27.03
C GLU A 38 -1.85 -2.94 26.36
N GLN A 39 -0.69 -2.60 25.79
CA GLN A 39 -0.49 -1.38 24.99
C GLN A 39 -1.13 -1.45 23.61
N LEU A 40 -1.42 -2.62 23.05
CA LEU A 40 -2.15 -2.84 21.79
C LEU A 40 -3.66 -2.95 22.02
N ASN A 41 -4.09 -3.36 23.21
CA ASN A 41 -5.50 -3.26 23.64
C ASN A 41 -5.84 -1.85 24.15
N SER A 42 -4.86 -1.09 24.66
CA SER A 42 -5.04 0.31 25.10
C SER A 42 -4.60 1.34 24.06
N ALA A 43 -3.75 0.95 23.10
CA ALA A 43 -3.84 1.49 21.76
C ALA A 43 -5.15 0.96 21.18
N GLU A 44 -6.25 1.62 21.54
CA GLU A 44 -7.12 2.11 20.48
C GLU A 44 -6.20 2.77 19.45
N VAL A 45 -5.66 1.94 18.54
CA VAL A 45 -5.43 2.39 17.19
C VAL A 45 -6.70 3.18 16.91
N SER A 46 -6.57 4.40 16.44
CA SER A 46 -7.62 4.94 15.60
C SER A 46 -7.67 4.11 14.31
N SER A 47 -7.74 2.76 14.40
CA SER A 47 -8.62 1.95 13.58
C SER A 47 -9.87 2.76 13.68
N ALA A 48 -10.19 3.50 12.63
CA ALA A 48 -11.21 4.49 12.81
C ALA A 48 -12.42 3.76 13.39
N ASN A 49 -13.20 4.48 14.19
CA ASN A 49 -14.50 4.03 14.62
C ASN A 49 -15.42 3.88 13.37
N PHE A 50 -15.01 3.09 12.36
CA PHE A 50 -15.69 2.69 11.14
C PHE A 50 -16.78 1.65 11.44
N LEU A 51 -16.89 1.19 12.69
CA LEU A 51 -17.99 0.35 13.16
C LEU A 51 -18.84 1.10 14.17
N LYS A 52 -19.29 2.31 13.83
CA LYS A 52 -20.58 2.79 14.35
C LYS A 52 -21.67 2.29 13.42
N LYS A 53 -22.36 1.23 13.84
CA LYS A 53 -23.64 0.73 13.31
C LYS A 53 -24.37 1.75 12.41
N THR A 54 -24.16 1.67 11.10
CA THR A 54 -24.86 2.52 10.13
C THR A 54 -25.92 1.70 9.41
N TYR A 55 -27.04 1.55 10.10
CA TYR A 55 -28.33 1.46 9.42
C TYR A 55 -28.60 2.87 8.88
N ASN A 56 -28.75 3.05 7.57
CA ASN A 56 -29.23 4.33 7.04
C ASN A 56 -30.68 4.52 7.52
N GLN A 57 -30.89 5.40 8.51
CA GLN A 57 -32.19 5.58 9.16
C GLN A 57 -33.23 6.24 8.24
N GLN A 58 -32.83 6.83 7.12
CA GLN A 58 -33.76 7.44 6.16
C GLN A 58 -34.23 6.48 5.08
N THR A 59 -33.38 5.53 4.66
CA THR A 59 -33.69 4.63 3.53
C THR A 59 -33.98 3.19 3.92
N GLN A 60 -33.67 2.78 5.16
CA GLN A 60 -33.78 1.39 5.63
C GLN A 60 -33.10 0.37 4.68
N GLN A 61 -31.98 0.75 4.07
CA GLN A 61 -31.19 -0.15 3.21
C GLN A 61 -29.84 -0.53 3.85
N PRO A 62 -29.29 -1.72 3.54
CA PRO A 62 -27.92 -2.06 3.88
C PRO A 62 -26.94 -1.27 3.00
N GLU A 63 -26.06 -0.48 3.60
CA GLU A 63 -24.93 0.15 2.92
C GLU A 63 -23.80 -0.88 2.79
N PHE A 64 -23.48 -1.25 1.54
CA PHE A 64 -22.23 -1.92 1.18
C PHE A 64 -21.11 -0.95 1.49
N ASP A 65 -20.28 -1.23 2.51
CA ASP A 65 -19.45 -0.16 3.04
C ASP A 65 -18.10 0.00 2.30
N LEU A 66 -18.26 0.31 1.02
CA LEU A 66 -17.34 1.09 0.20
C LEU A 66 -17.70 2.60 0.28
N GLN A 67 -18.60 2.99 1.19
CA GLN A 67 -19.14 4.34 1.32
C GLN A 67 -18.40 5.15 2.41
N ASP A 68 -17.86 4.48 3.43
CA ASP A 68 -16.78 4.96 4.30
C ASP A 68 -15.46 5.06 3.53
N TYR A 69 -15.32 4.30 2.43
CA TYR A 69 -14.29 4.54 1.42
C TYR A 69 -14.55 5.78 0.56
N ALA A 70 -15.82 6.14 0.37
CA ALA A 70 -16.19 7.47 -0.09
C ALA A 70 -15.98 8.53 1.00
N GLN A 71 -15.38 8.25 2.17
CA GLN A 71 -14.75 9.32 2.97
C GLN A 71 -13.37 9.73 2.41
N LEU A 72 -12.89 9.09 1.33
CA LEU A 72 -11.97 9.73 0.38
C LEU A 72 -12.67 10.82 -0.47
N LEU A 73 -14.00 10.92 -0.42
CA LEU A 73 -14.83 11.78 -1.26
C LEU A 73 -16.02 12.36 -0.46
N PRO A 74 -15.88 13.49 0.25
CA PRO A 74 -17.01 14.12 0.95
C PRO A 74 -18.13 14.47 -0.05
N LYS A 75 -19.08 13.55 -0.26
CA LYS A 75 -20.04 13.54 -1.38
C LYS A 75 -19.32 13.59 -2.74
N VAL A 76 -19.77 12.79 -3.70
CA VAL A 76 -19.42 13.01 -5.10
C VAL A 76 -20.02 14.34 -5.53
N GLU A 77 -19.29 15.43 -5.31
CA GLU A 77 -18.92 16.28 -6.43
C GLU A 77 -17.63 15.64 -6.97
N LEU A 78 -17.62 15.21 -8.23
CA LEU A 78 -16.40 14.89 -8.95
C LEU A 78 -15.50 16.14 -8.96
N SER A 79 -14.73 16.36 -7.91
CA SER A 79 -13.84 17.51 -7.82
C SER A 79 -12.58 17.24 -8.63
N ASP A 80 -12.10 18.26 -9.31
CA ASP A 80 -10.77 18.32 -9.92
C ASP A 80 -9.71 18.70 -8.88
N GLU A 81 -9.99 18.46 -7.59
CA GLU A 81 -9.06 18.74 -6.51
C GLU A 81 -7.92 17.72 -6.52
N THR A 82 -6.70 18.24 -6.45
CA THR A 82 -5.50 17.43 -6.28
C THR A 82 -5.43 16.89 -4.86
N VAL A 83 -5.26 15.57 -4.73
CA VAL A 83 -5.04 14.89 -3.45
C VAL A 83 -3.57 14.80 -3.07
N PHE A 84 -2.72 14.50 -4.06
CA PHE A 84 -1.27 14.49 -3.90
C PHE A 84 -0.57 14.61 -5.26
N CYS A 85 0.70 15.00 -5.22
CA CYS A 85 1.63 14.91 -6.35
C CYS A 85 2.67 13.84 -6.05
N THR A 86 3.13 13.09 -7.05
CA THR A 86 4.17 12.10 -6.83
C THR A 86 5.15 11.99 -7.99
N TYR A 87 6.42 11.78 -7.64
CA TYR A 87 7.42 11.27 -8.56
C TYR A 87 7.52 9.76 -8.41
N ILE A 88 7.51 9.03 -9.53
CA ILE A 88 7.68 7.57 -9.58
C ILE A 88 8.87 7.26 -10.48
N ASP A 89 9.92 6.68 -9.91
CA ASP A 89 11.04 6.16 -10.71
C ASP A 89 10.70 4.77 -11.28
N ASN A 90 9.82 4.76 -12.28
CA ASN A 90 9.46 3.54 -12.99
C ASN A 90 9.32 3.76 -14.50
N PHE A 91 10.26 3.15 -15.23
CA PHE A 91 10.38 3.30 -16.67
C PHE A 91 10.59 1.95 -17.36
N PHE A 92 10.02 1.82 -18.55
CA PHE A 92 10.29 0.74 -19.48
C PHE A 92 11.43 1.14 -20.43
N PRO A 93 12.45 0.30 -20.63
CA PRO A 93 13.47 0.55 -21.64
C PRO A 93 12.91 0.35 -23.06
N LEU A 94 13.28 1.23 -23.99
CA LEU A 94 12.96 1.11 -25.42
C LEU A 94 14.19 0.67 -26.22
N ALA A 95 13.99 0.06 -27.38
CA ALA A 95 15.09 -0.47 -28.20
C ALA A 95 16.05 0.62 -28.71
N ASP A 96 15.58 1.85 -28.86
CA ASP A 96 16.37 3.02 -29.29
C ASP A 96 17.21 3.65 -28.15
N GLY A 97 17.18 3.06 -26.95
CA GLY A 97 17.82 3.61 -25.75
C GLY A 97 16.96 4.61 -24.99
N GLY A 98 15.75 4.91 -25.48
CA GLY A 98 14.74 5.70 -24.81
C GLY A 98 14.14 4.99 -23.59
N ARG A 99 13.28 5.73 -22.88
CA ARG A 99 12.55 5.23 -21.70
C ARG A 99 11.11 5.70 -21.74
N LEU A 100 10.17 4.78 -21.58
CA LEU A 100 8.74 5.06 -21.49
C LEU A 100 8.32 5.05 -20.01
N PRO A 101 7.59 6.06 -19.51
CA PRO A 101 7.03 6.02 -18.16
C PRO A 101 6.08 4.83 -17.99
N LEU A 102 6.18 4.16 -16.86
CA LEU A 102 5.29 3.07 -16.44
C LEU A 102 4.72 3.41 -15.05
N PRO A 103 3.80 4.39 -14.93
CA PRO A 103 3.11 4.59 -13.66
C PRO A 103 2.41 3.32 -13.20
N VAL A 104 2.31 3.18 -11.88
CA VAL A 104 1.60 2.06 -11.23
C VAL A 104 0.59 2.62 -10.26
N HIS A 105 -0.47 1.86 -9.98
CA HIS A 105 -1.51 2.29 -9.05
C HIS A 105 -0.93 2.50 -7.65
N PHE A 106 -1.42 3.53 -6.97
CA PHE A 106 -1.06 3.77 -5.58
C PHE A 106 -2.05 3.07 -4.68
N ARG A 107 -1.60 2.05 -3.96
CA ARG A 107 -2.38 1.38 -2.93
C ARG A 107 -2.52 2.30 -1.72
N ARG A 108 -3.74 2.34 -1.18
CA ARG A 108 -4.00 2.83 0.18
C ARG A 108 -4.31 1.66 1.11
N PHE A 109 -5.13 0.71 0.64
CA PHE A 109 -5.64 -0.37 1.45
C PHE A 109 -5.80 -1.67 0.65
N VAL A 110 -5.76 -2.79 1.37
CA VAL A 110 -6.10 -4.12 0.86
C VAL A 110 -7.24 -4.68 1.69
N LEU A 111 -8.29 -5.12 1.02
CA LEU A 111 -9.45 -5.78 1.60
C LEU A 111 -9.27 -7.28 1.42
N ASN A 112 -8.64 -7.92 2.41
CA ASN A 112 -8.16 -9.29 2.37
C ASN A 112 -9.21 -10.33 2.79
N ARG A 113 -10.19 -9.97 3.64
CA ARG A 113 -11.23 -10.89 4.13
C ARG A 113 -12.57 -10.66 3.43
N TYR A 114 -13.29 -11.75 3.14
CA TYR A 114 -14.67 -11.71 2.64
C TYR A 114 -15.65 -12.10 3.75
N GLU A 115 -16.77 -11.39 3.83
CA GLU A 115 -17.87 -11.60 4.77
C GLU A 115 -19.14 -11.97 3.99
N PRO A 116 -19.48 -13.28 3.89
CA PRO A 116 -20.63 -13.76 3.12
C PRO A 116 -21.97 -13.14 3.51
N GLU A 117 -22.23 -13.00 4.82
CA GLU A 117 -23.53 -12.52 5.33
C GLU A 117 -23.87 -11.10 4.90
N THR A 118 -22.84 -10.28 4.64
CA THR A 118 -22.98 -8.89 4.25
C THR A 118 -22.51 -8.62 2.82
N GLU A 119 -22.00 -9.65 2.12
CA GLU A 119 -21.36 -9.57 0.81
C GLU A 119 -20.22 -8.53 0.76
N LYS A 120 -19.44 -8.40 1.86
CA LYS A 120 -18.40 -7.37 2.00
C LYS A 120 -17.00 -7.93 1.88
N PHE A 121 -16.11 -7.13 1.28
CA PHE A 121 -14.66 -7.28 1.47
C PHE A 121 -14.20 -6.26 2.50
N VAL A 122 -13.45 -6.71 3.50
CA VAL A 122 -13.02 -5.89 4.63
C VAL A 122 -11.52 -6.00 4.85
N LEU A 123 -10.93 -4.95 5.43
CA LEU A 123 -9.58 -5.00 5.97
C LEU A 123 -9.59 -5.87 7.22
N ASP A 124 -8.73 -6.88 7.23
CA ASP A 124 -8.46 -7.74 8.37
C ASP A 124 -6.98 -7.57 8.75
N PRO A 125 -6.69 -6.74 9.77
CA PRO A 125 -5.32 -6.45 10.19
C PRO A 125 -4.66 -7.64 10.90
N TYR A 126 -5.44 -8.66 11.29
CA TYR A 126 -4.96 -9.82 12.05
C TYR A 126 -5.41 -11.11 11.38
N PRO A 127 -4.96 -11.37 10.14
CA PRO A 127 -5.31 -12.61 9.48
C PRO A 127 -4.72 -13.80 10.27
N PRO A 128 -5.24 -15.03 10.09
CA PRO A 128 -4.69 -16.22 10.73
C PRO A 128 -3.17 -16.30 10.54
N SER A 129 -2.43 -16.82 11.52
CA SER A 129 -0.95 -16.82 11.52
C SER A 129 -0.28 -17.51 10.33
N ALA A 130 -1.02 -18.35 9.59
CA ALA A 130 -0.58 -18.97 8.34
C ALA A 130 -0.60 -18.01 7.13
N ILE A 131 -1.27 -16.86 7.25
CA ILE A 131 -1.30 -15.82 6.24
C ILE A 131 -0.14 -14.87 6.49
N PRO A 132 0.81 -14.72 5.54
CA PRO A 132 1.86 -13.72 5.65
C PRO A 132 1.23 -12.34 5.81
N ASN A 133 1.55 -11.64 6.89
CA ASN A 133 1.13 -10.26 7.05
C ASN A 133 1.96 -9.39 6.10
N ASP A 134 1.34 -9.00 4.99
CA ASP A 134 1.88 -8.06 4.01
C ASP A 134 1.09 -6.73 4.02
N LEU A 135 0.44 -6.42 5.14
CA LEU A 135 -0.19 -5.14 5.41
C LEU A 135 0.86 -4.18 5.97
N TYR A 136 1.26 -3.20 5.16
CA TYR A 136 2.07 -2.07 5.59
C TYR A 136 1.26 -0.79 5.49
N SER A 137 0.98 -0.16 6.64
CA SER A 137 0.23 1.09 6.74
C SER A 137 0.80 1.94 7.88
N PRO A 138 2.02 2.47 7.75
CA PRO A 138 2.65 3.26 8.79
C PRO A 138 1.86 4.55 9.04
N SER A 139 1.86 5.00 10.29
CA SER A 139 1.31 6.30 10.66
C SER A 139 2.29 7.41 10.26
N ILE A 140 1.95 8.16 9.21
CA ILE A 140 2.81 9.23 8.65
C ILE A 140 3.13 10.33 9.66
N LYS A 141 2.15 10.65 10.52
CA LYS A 141 2.26 11.74 11.51
C LYS A 141 3.30 11.45 12.60
N ASP A 142 3.56 10.18 12.90
CA ASP A 142 4.35 9.79 14.07
C ASP A 142 5.85 9.65 13.77
N VAL A 143 6.26 9.81 12.50
CA VAL A 143 7.67 9.71 12.11
C VAL A 143 8.29 11.10 12.01
N PRO A 144 9.36 11.35 12.77
CA PRO A 144 10.06 12.61 12.68
C PRO A 144 10.77 12.80 11.34
N ILE A 145 10.93 14.05 10.92
CA ILE A 145 11.62 14.40 9.67
C ILE A 145 13.05 13.83 9.68
N GLY A 146 13.43 13.18 8.58
CA GLY A 146 14.76 12.62 8.37
C GLY A 146 14.93 11.18 8.84
N PHE A 147 14.00 10.62 9.61
CA PHE A 147 14.05 9.22 10.04
C PHE A 147 13.22 8.32 9.14
N MET A 148 13.74 7.13 8.88
CA MET A 148 13.06 6.13 8.06
C MET A 148 12.46 5.05 8.95
N ILE A 149 11.19 4.73 8.71
CA ILE A 149 10.60 3.47 9.18
C ILE A 149 10.73 2.47 8.05
N SER A 150 11.30 1.30 8.36
CA SER A 150 11.37 0.17 7.44
C SER A 150 10.80 -1.08 8.09
N ASP A 151 10.04 -1.85 7.34
CA ASP A 151 9.61 -3.19 7.72
C ASP A 151 10.41 -4.24 6.94
N SER A 152 11.50 -4.68 7.56
CA SER A 152 12.38 -5.70 6.96
C SER A 152 11.71 -7.06 6.80
N VAL A 153 10.64 -7.35 7.56
CA VAL A 153 9.89 -8.60 7.45
C VAL A 153 9.03 -8.58 6.19
N ILE A 154 8.33 -7.47 5.93
CA ILE A 154 7.55 -7.27 4.71
C ILE A 154 8.47 -7.22 3.49
N GLU A 155 9.60 -6.52 3.58
CA GLU A 155 10.59 -6.48 2.51
C GLU A 155 11.11 -7.90 2.18
N ALA A 156 11.59 -8.64 3.18
CA ALA A 156 12.11 -9.99 3.00
C ALA A 156 11.03 -10.96 2.46
N SER A 157 9.80 -10.85 2.99
CA SER A 157 8.66 -11.67 2.56
C SER A 157 8.25 -11.39 1.12
N THR A 158 8.42 -10.17 0.64
CA THR A 158 8.10 -9.80 -0.75
C THR A 158 9.25 -10.16 -1.69
N ARG A 159 10.51 -9.99 -1.25
CA ARG A 159 11.71 -10.27 -2.04
C ARG A 159 11.88 -11.75 -2.42
N ARG A 160 11.20 -12.67 -1.72
CA ARG A 160 11.22 -14.11 -2.04
C ARG A 160 10.57 -14.44 -3.39
N TYR A 161 9.74 -13.54 -3.92
CA TYR A 161 9.06 -13.73 -5.18
C TYR A 161 9.94 -13.33 -6.36
N GLN A 162 9.74 -14.01 -7.49
CA GLN A 162 10.43 -13.75 -8.73
C GLN A 162 9.97 -12.44 -9.36
N TYR A 163 10.84 -11.86 -10.20
CA TYR A 163 10.52 -10.69 -11.01
C TYR A 163 9.98 -9.51 -10.21
N ARG A 164 10.60 -9.25 -9.05
CA ARG A 164 10.32 -8.09 -8.23
C ARG A 164 11.28 -6.95 -8.55
N LYS A 165 10.74 -5.74 -8.64
CA LYS A 165 11.48 -4.50 -8.82
C LYS A 165 11.18 -3.57 -7.65
N ASN A 166 12.22 -2.93 -7.11
CA ASN A 166 12.00 -1.84 -6.17
C ASN A 166 11.59 -0.58 -6.94
N ILE A 167 10.49 0.03 -6.53
CA ILE A 167 10.07 1.35 -6.99
C ILE A 167 10.16 2.30 -5.81
N ALA A 168 10.93 3.36 -5.98
CA ALA A 168 10.96 4.49 -5.08
C ALA A 168 9.99 5.57 -5.58
N SER A 169 9.25 6.17 -4.65
CA SER A 169 8.38 7.29 -4.93
C SER A 169 8.57 8.39 -3.89
N THR A 170 8.46 9.64 -4.35
CA THR A 170 8.31 10.79 -3.45
C THR A 170 6.89 11.29 -3.58
N VAL A 171 6.19 11.44 -2.45
CA VAL A 171 4.77 11.77 -2.38
C VAL A 171 4.61 13.09 -1.64
N TYR A 172 3.93 14.04 -2.27
CA TYR A 172 3.61 15.36 -1.76
C TYR A 172 2.11 15.42 -1.52
N ILE A 173 1.72 15.34 -0.25
CA ILE A 173 0.32 15.30 0.18
C ILE A 173 -0.26 16.71 0.18
N GLN A 174 -1.35 16.90 -0.53
CA GLN A 174 -2.09 18.17 -0.59
C GLN A 174 -3.33 18.12 0.32
N SER A 175 -4.30 17.25 0.00
CA SER A 175 -5.59 17.20 0.72
C SER A 175 -5.92 15.85 1.37
N LEU A 176 -5.04 14.85 1.26
CA LEU A 176 -5.22 13.60 2.03
C LEU A 176 -5.11 13.85 3.54
N ALA A 177 -5.78 13.00 4.32
CA ALA A 177 -5.65 12.99 5.77
C ALA A 177 -4.15 12.93 6.18
N PRO A 178 -3.71 13.64 7.25
CA PRO A 178 -2.29 13.71 7.61
C PRO A 178 -1.62 12.37 7.96
N ASP A 179 -2.40 11.33 8.24
CA ASP A 179 -1.95 9.96 8.51
C ASP A 179 -2.08 9.01 7.30
N ALA A 180 -2.55 9.51 6.16
CA ALA A 180 -2.80 8.73 4.96
C ALA A 180 -1.52 8.28 4.25
N TYR A 181 -1.16 7.01 4.43
CA TYR A 181 -0.11 6.38 3.64
C TYR A 181 -0.63 5.85 2.29
N VAL A 182 0.07 6.23 1.21
CA VAL A 182 -0.15 5.70 -0.14
C VAL A 182 1.20 5.32 -0.77
N ALA A 183 1.24 4.22 -1.51
CA ALA A 183 2.47 3.75 -2.14
C ALA A 183 2.21 2.92 -3.42
N PRO A 184 3.19 2.80 -4.33
CA PRO A 184 3.12 1.99 -5.56
C PRO A 184 2.74 0.50 -5.44
N ASN A 185 2.62 -0.05 -4.22
CA ASN A 185 2.07 -1.36 -3.82
C ASN A 185 2.09 -1.41 -2.27
N THR A 186 2.32 -2.57 -1.64
CA THR A 186 2.82 -2.72 -0.29
C THR A 186 4.16 -2.00 -0.18
N GLY A 187 4.14 -0.83 0.44
CA GLY A 187 5.35 -0.19 0.90
C GLY A 187 6.09 -1.07 1.89
N TYR A 188 7.40 -0.89 2.00
CA TYR A 188 8.18 -1.47 3.09
C TYR A 188 9.10 -0.43 3.73
N THR A 189 9.20 0.76 3.14
CA THR A 189 9.83 1.93 3.76
C THR A 189 8.94 3.16 3.67
N TYR A 190 9.16 4.05 4.62
CA TYR A 190 8.60 5.38 4.67
C TYR A 190 9.59 6.33 5.37
N GLN A 191 9.88 7.48 4.76
CA GLN A 191 10.72 8.51 5.34
C GLN A 191 10.07 9.88 5.14
N LYS A 192 9.76 10.57 6.24
CA LYS A 192 9.20 11.93 6.19
C LYS A 192 10.31 12.93 5.81
N LEU A 193 9.99 13.80 4.85
CA LEU A 193 10.88 14.82 4.34
C LEU A 193 10.38 16.23 4.70
N PRO A 194 11.28 17.24 4.74
CA PRO A 194 10.86 18.63 4.87
C PRO A 194 10.10 19.06 3.61
N VAL A 195 9.00 19.78 3.80
CA VAL A 195 8.30 20.44 2.69
C VAL A 195 9.15 21.62 2.21
N PRO A 196 9.50 21.72 0.91
CA PRO A 196 10.23 22.86 0.37
C PRO A 196 9.53 24.19 0.69
N PRO A 197 10.24 25.27 1.04
CA PRO A 197 9.64 26.55 1.43
C PRO A 197 8.63 27.11 0.42
N GLU A 198 8.95 27.04 -0.86
CA GLU A 198 8.15 27.43 -2.01
C GLU A 198 6.86 26.62 -2.17
N ASP A 199 6.82 25.41 -1.60
CA ASP A 199 5.75 24.43 -1.75
C ASP A 199 4.84 24.32 -0.51
N LYS A 200 5.13 25.07 0.57
CA LYS A 200 4.41 25.00 1.87
C LYS A 200 2.94 25.42 1.80
N ASP A 201 2.58 26.26 0.84
CA ASP A 201 1.19 26.69 0.65
C ASP A 201 0.37 25.62 -0.11
N LEU A 202 1.03 24.67 -0.77
CA LEU A 202 0.40 23.62 -1.57
C LEU A 202 0.40 22.26 -0.86
N PHE A 203 1.46 21.93 -0.12
CA PHE A 203 1.62 20.60 0.45
C PHE A 203 1.78 20.62 1.96
N THR A 204 1.07 19.70 2.62
CA THR A 204 1.08 19.56 4.07
C THR A 204 2.15 18.59 4.55
N THR A 205 2.48 17.58 3.74
CA THR A 205 3.46 16.54 4.08
C THR A 205 4.18 16.06 2.82
N VAL A 206 5.49 15.84 2.92
CA VAL A 206 6.25 15.14 1.89
C VAL A 206 6.92 13.91 2.51
N TYR A 207 6.93 12.82 1.76
CA TYR A 207 7.67 11.62 2.16
C TYR A 207 8.19 10.83 0.97
N GLN A 208 9.25 10.07 1.22
CA GLN A 208 9.69 9.00 0.34
C GLN A 208 9.15 7.67 0.82
N CYS A 209 8.81 6.81 -0.12
CA CYS A 209 8.44 5.42 0.13
C CYS A 209 9.07 4.49 -0.91
N SER A 210 9.20 3.22 -0.56
CA SER A 210 9.63 2.17 -1.48
C SER A 210 8.71 0.96 -1.41
N SER A 211 8.44 0.37 -2.57
CA SER A 211 7.64 -0.84 -2.72
C SER A 211 8.37 -1.84 -3.61
N LEU A 212 8.38 -3.12 -3.20
CA LEU A 212 8.78 -4.21 -4.08
C LEU A 212 7.56 -4.66 -4.88
N ILE A 213 7.50 -4.28 -6.15
CA ILE A 213 6.36 -4.58 -7.01
C ILE A 213 6.68 -5.71 -7.98
N SER A 214 5.66 -6.37 -8.52
CA SER A 214 5.86 -7.28 -9.64
C SER A 214 6.19 -6.45 -10.87
N ILE A 215 7.20 -6.83 -11.66
CA ILE A 215 7.36 -6.21 -13.00
C ILE A 215 6.13 -6.50 -13.88
N TRP A 216 5.35 -7.53 -13.54
CA TRP A 216 4.12 -7.89 -14.24
C TRP A 216 2.93 -6.99 -13.87
N ASN A 217 3.08 -6.04 -12.94
CA ASN A 217 2.04 -5.03 -12.71
C ASN A 217 2.12 -4.01 -13.84
N LEU A 218 1.06 -3.98 -14.65
CA LEU A 218 0.95 -3.09 -15.81
C LEU A 218 -0.26 -2.18 -15.61
N PRO A 219 -0.10 -0.86 -15.79
CA PRO A 219 -1.25 0.04 -15.78
C PRO A 219 -2.17 -0.26 -16.97
N PRO A 220 -3.49 0.03 -16.88
CA PRO A 220 -4.46 -0.34 -17.90
C PRO A 220 -4.15 0.16 -19.33
N PHE A 221 -3.53 1.34 -19.48
CA PHE A 221 -3.19 1.89 -20.81
C PHE A 221 -2.09 1.09 -21.53
N VAL A 222 -1.30 0.28 -20.81
CA VAL A 222 -0.32 -0.60 -21.46
C VAL A 222 -1.04 -1.58 -22.38
N TYR A 223 -2.30 -1.95 -22.11
CA TYR A 223 -3.06 -2.88 -22.95
C TYR A 223 -3.58 -2.24 -24.26
N SER A 224 -3.73 -0.91 -24.31
CA SER A 224 -4.09 -0.17 -25.53
C SER A 224 -2.89 0.38 -26.30
N SER A 225 -1.67 0.20 -25.76
CA SER A 225 -0.42 0.63 -26.39
C SER A 225 -0.08 -0.15 -27.66
N ASN A 226 0.42 0.57 -28.66
CA ASN A 226 0.97 0.05 -29.91
C ASN A 226 2.50 -0.01 -29.93
N TYR A 227 3.18 0.28 -28.80
CA TYR A 227 4.63 0.10 -28.71
C TYR A 227 4.97 -1.39 -28.78
N PRO A 228 5.74 -1.87 -29.79
CA PRO A 228 6.02 -3.29 -29.98
C PRO A 228 6.59 -3.97 -28.73
N GLU A 229 7.52 -3.30 -28.04
CA GLU A 229 8.16 -3.86 -26.85
C GLU A 229 7.18 -4.04 -25.67
N LEU A 230 6.15 -3.18 -25.58
CA LEU A 230 5.07 -3.37 -24.60
C LEU A 230 4.13 -4.51 -25.03
N VAL A 231 3.91 -4.72 -26.33
CA VAL A 231 3.14 -5.87 -26.81
C VAL A 231 3.84 -7.17 -26.42
N ASP A 232 5.14 -7.28 -26.73
CA ASP A 232 5.96 -8.44 -26.38
C ASP A 232 5.98 -8.66 -24.85
N PHE A 233 6.05 -7.57 -24.07
CA PHE A 233 6.02 -7.66 -22.61
C PHE A 233 4.68 -8.22 -22.08
N ARG A 234 3.55 -7.87 -22.70
CA ARG A 234 2.23 -8.43 -22.34
C ARG A 234 2.17 -9.93 -22.64
N GLU A 235 2.75 -10.38 -23.75
CA GLU A 235 2.82 -11.80 -24.09
C GLU A 235 3.69 -12.58 -23.11
N GLN A 236 4.87 -12.04 -22.76
CA GLN A 236 5.77 -12.61 -21.75
C GLN A 236 5.09 -12.71 -20.38
N ARG A 237 4.35 -11.66 -19.97
CA ARG A 237 3.54 -11.69 -18.74
C ARG A 237 2.54 -12.83 -18.78
N ALA A 238 1.78 -12.96 -19.88
CA ALA A 238 0.78 -14.01 -20.01
C ALA A 238 1.41 -15.41 -19.95
N GLU A 239 2.54 -15.63 -20.64
CA GLU A 239 3.28 -16.89 -20.59
C GLU A 239 3.81 -17.19 -19.17
N ALA A 240 4.44 -16.22 -18.52
CA ALA A 240 5.00 -16.37 -17.18
C ALA A 240 3.91 -16.73 -16.16
N LEU A 241 2.78 -16.03 -16.17
CA LEU A 241 1.69 -16.25 -15.21
C LEU A 241 0.89 -17.54 -15.52
N ARG A 242 0.87 -17.99 -16.78
CA ARG A 242 0.26 -19.26 -17.22
C ARG A 242 1.10 -20.49 -16.84
N SER A 243 2.33 -20.31 -16.35
CA SER A 243 3.20 -21.42 -15.94
C SER A 243 2.69 -22.23 -14.74
N ASP A 244 1.93 -21.61 -13.82
CA ASP A 244 1.25 -22.34 -12.75
C ASP A 244 -0.05 -22.97 -13.25
N ARG A 245 -0.33 -24.20 -12.81
CA ARG A 245 -1.52 -24.95 -13.22
C ARG A 245 -2.51 -25.22 -12.11
N SER A 246 -2.13 -25.11 -10.83
CA SER A 246 -2.99 -25.61 -9.75
C SER A 246 -2.65 -25.11 -8.34
N PHE A 247 -1.89 -24.03 -8.17
CA PHE A 247 -1.48 -23.53 -6.84
C PHE A 247 -0.78 -24.59 -5.97
N ARG A 248 -0.11 -25.57 -6.59
CA ARG A 248 0.49 -26.69 -5.85
C ARG A 248 1.60 -26.19 -4.95
N GLY A 249 1.53 -26.53 -3.66
CA GLY A 249 2.52 -26.12 -2.66
C GLY A 249 2.23 -24.77 -2.01
N VAL A 250 1.12 -24.12 -2.36
CA VAL A 250 0.58 -23.01 -1.56
C VAL A 250 -0.09 -23.58 -0.30
N ASP A 251 0.07 -22.88 0.82
CA ASP A 251 -0.50 -23.28 2.10
C ASP A 251 -2.04 -23.36 2.04
N THR A 252 -2.62 -24.40 2.65
CA THR A 252 -4.06 -24.66 2.60
C THR A 252 -4.88 -23.59 3.32
N ALA A 253 -4.37 -23.04 4.43
CA ALA A 253 -5.06 -21.96 5.14
C ALA A 253 -4.99 -20.66 4.33
N PHE A 254 -3.87 -20.40 3.65
CA PHE A 254 -3.77 -19.31 2.67
C PHE A 254 -4.80 -19.43 1.55
N MET A 255 -4.89 -20.62 0.93
CA MET A 255 -5.89 -20.87 -0.12
C MET A 255 -7.29 -20.66 0.43
N ALA A 256 -7.65 -21.31 1.54
CA ALA A 256 -8.98 -21.21 2.14
C ALA A 256 -9.39 -19.77 2.45
N TYR A 257 -8.46 -18.95 2.92
CA TYR A 257 -8.71 -17.55 3.26
C TYR A 257 -8.95 -16.70 2.00
N TYR A 258 -8.06 -16.79 1.01
CA TYR A 258 -8.13 -15.95 -0.20
C TYR A 258 -9.06 -16.49 -1.29
N THR A 259 -9.61 -17.70 -1.15
CA THR A 259 -10.68 -18.24 -1.99
C THR A 259 -12.03 -18.30 -1.25
N ALA A 260 -12.14 -17.76 -0.03
CA ALA A 260 -13.38 -17.80 0.74
C ALA A 260 -14.52 -17.07 0.01
N ILE A 261 -15.65 -17.77 -0.15
CA ILE A 261 -16.86 -17.30 -0.83
C ILE A 261 -18.10 -18.00 -0.25
N ASP A 262 -19.28 -17.41 -0.44
CA ASP A 262 -20.54 -18.10 -0.20
C ASP A 262 -20.79 -19.17 -1.28
N THR A 263 -20.53 -20.43 -0.95
CA THR A 263 -20.77 -21.54 -1.89
C THR A 263 -22.25 -21.85 -2.10
N THR A 264 -23.16 -21.28 -1.29
CA THR A 264 -24.60 -21.42 -1.47
C THR A 264 -25.17 -20.49 -2.54
N ASP A 265 -24.41 -19.46 -2.93
CA ASP A 265 -24.71 -18.61 -4.08
C ASP A 265 -24.48 -19.35 -5.40
N THR A 266 -25.49 -20.12 -5.79
CA THR A 266 -25.41 -20.94 -7.00
C THR A 266 -25.29 -20.10 -8.28
N LEU A 267 -25.71 -18.84 -8.30
CA LEU A 267 -25.65 -18.00 -9.50
C LEU A 267 -24.21 -17.61 -9.82
N ILE A 268 -23.49 -17.08 -8.83
CA ILE A 268 -22.06 -16.74 -8.99
C ILE A 268 -21.23 -18.00 -9.25
N MET A 269 -21.50 -19.09 -8.51
CA MET A 269 -20.79 -20.36 -8.71
C MET A 269 -21.00 -20.94 -10.11
N ASN A 270 -22.21 -20.85 -10.67
CA ASN A 270 -22.51 -21.33 -12.02
C ASN A 270 -21.89 -20.42 -13.08
N LEU A 271 -22.00 -19.10 -12.94
CA LEU A 271 -21.38 -18.15 -13.87
C LEU A 271 -19.86 -18.34 -13.91
N SER A 272 -19.20 -18.46 -12.75
CA SER A 272 -17.77 -18.73 -12.69
C SER A 272 -17.41 -20.05 -13.39
N ARG A 273 -18.17 -21.12 -13.17
CA ARG A 273 -17.96 -22.41 -13.85
C ARG A 273 -18.14 -22.32 -15.36
N GLU A 274 -19.12 -21.55 -15.83
CA GLU A 274 -19.38 -21.34 -17.26
C GLU A 274 -18.22 -20.57 -17.92
N LEU A 275 -17.83 -19.43 -17.35
CA LEU A 275 -16.75 -18.60 -17.88
C LEU A 275 -15.40 -19.33 -17.90
N THR A 276 -15.17 -20.20 -16.92
CA THR A 276 -13.91 -20.93 -16.77
C THR A 276 -13.93 -22.32 -17.42
N ALA A 277 -15.01 -22.70 -18.10
CA ALA A 277 -15.14 -23.99 -18.74
C ALA A 277 -14.05 -24.21 -19.80
N GLY A 278 -13.38 -25.36 -19.75
CA GLY A 278 -12.32 -25.72 -20.69
C GLY A 278 -10.99 -24.98 -20.51
N LYS A 279 -10.87 -24.08 -19.51
CA LYS A 279 -9.63 -23.36 -19.20
C LYS A 279 -8.74 -24.19 -18.28
N GLU A 280 -7.51 -24.46 -18.70
CA GLU A 280 -6.61 -25.37 -17.99
C GLU A 280 -5.88 -24.71 -16.82
N THR A 281 -5.42 -23.48 -16.99
CA THR A 281 -4.58 -22.79 -16.00
C THR A 281 -5.37 -21.73 -15.22
N PRO A 282 -4.95 -21.36 -13.99
CA PRO A 282 -5.53 -20.22 -13.28
C PRO A 282 -5.47 -18.92 -14.08
N TYR A 283 -4.40 -18.71 -14.84
CA TYR A 283 -4.30 -17.53 -15.72
C TYR A 283 -5.38 -17.55 -16.81
N ASP A 284 -5.60 -18.67 -17.49
CA ASP A 284 -6.62 -18.77 -18.55
C ASP A 284 -8.05 -18.55 -18.04
N LYS A 285 -8.30 -18.96 -16.79
CA LYS A 285 -9.56 -18.71 -16.09
C LYS A 285 -9.74 -17.24 -15.76
N LEU A 286 -8.68 -16.60 -15.24
CA LEU A 286 -8.65 -15.17 -14.97
C LEU A 286 -8.87 -14.36 -16.23
N ASP A 287 -8.15 -14.69 -17.32
CA ASP A 287 -8.27 -14.04 -18.63
C ASP A 287 -9.72 -14.10 -19.16
N ALA A 288 -10.38 -15.26 -19.05
CA ALA A 288 -11.78 -15.41 -19.43
C ALA A 288 -12.74 -14.55 -18.58
N ILE A 289 -12.45 -14.34 -17.29
CA ILE A 289 -13.22 -13.46 -16.41
C ILE A 289 -12.95 -11.99 -16.74
N VAL A 290 -11.70 -11.62 -17.05
CA VAL A 290 -11.35 -10.27 -17.52
C VAL A 290 -12.08 -9.96 -18.82
N ASP A 291 -12.06 -10.89 -19.78
CA ASP A 291 -12.81 -10.81 -21.04
C ASP A 291 -14.32 -10.72 -20.83
N TYR A 292 -14.85 -11.32 -19.75
CA TYR A 292 -16.26 -11.22 -19.43
C TYR A 292 -16.68 -9.77 -19.18
N PHE A 293 -15.88 -9.00 -18.43
CA PHE A 293 -16.17 -7.60 -18.11
C PHE A 293 -15.77 -6.62 -19.22
N THR A 294 -14.64 -6.86 -19.86
CA THR A 294 -14.04 -5.94 -20.86
C THR A 294 -14.49 -6.23 -22.30
N GLY A 295 -15.10 -7.40 -22.53
CA GLY A 295 -15.55 -7.84 -23.84
C GLY A 295 -16.71 -7.03 -24.42
N ARG A 296 -16.88 -7.20 -25.73
CA ARG A 296 -17.97 -6.58 -26.51
C ARG A 296 -19.00 -7.62 -26.92
N GLU A 297 -20.24 -7.17 -27.06
CA GLU A 297 -21.34 -7.94 -27.65
C GLU A 297 -21.21 -7.99 -29.17
N ALA A 298 -22.01 -8.84 -29.82
CA ALA A 298 -21.96 -9.06 -31.27
C ALA A 298 -22.23 -7.78 -32.10
N ASP A 299 -22.95 -6.81 -31.53
CA ASP A 299 -23.22 -5.50 -32.12
C ASP A 299 -22.10 -4.47 -31.87
N GLY A 300 -21.02 -4.88 -31.20
CA GLY A 300 -19.88 -4.04 -30.85
C GLY A 300 -20.08 -3.20 -29.58
N SER A 301 -21.25 -3.23 -28.95
CA SER A 301 -21.49 -2.57 -27.66
C SER A 301 -20.71 -3.25 -26.53
N ARG A 302 -20.42 -2.53 -25.45
CA ARG A 302 -19.75 -3.12 -24.28
C ARG A 302 -20.74 -3.98 -23.50
N ARG A 303 -20.30 -5.15 -23.00
CA ARG A 303 -21.14 -5.99 -22.14
C ARG A 303 -21.46 -5.32 -20.81
N PHE A 304 -20.49 -4.58 -20.26
CA PHE A 304 -20.63 -3.81 -19.04
C PHE A 304 -20.30 -2.33 -19.30
N THR A 305 -20.97 -1.44 -18.56
CA THR A 305 -20.79 0.01 -18.69
C THR A 305 -20.35 0.60 -17.36
N TYR A 306 -19.31 1.43 -17.39
CA TYR A 306 -18.93 2.21 -16.22
C TYR A 306 -19.91 3.37 -16.00
N THR A 307 -20.37 3.55 -14.76
CA THR A 307 -21.21 4.68 -14.36
C THR A 307 -21.13 4.88 -12.85
N LEU A 308 -21.07 6.14 -12.42
CA LEU A 308 -21.18 6.53 -11.02
C LEU A 308 -22.63 6.46 -10.51
N GLU A 309 -23.59 6.34 -11.43
CA GLU A 309 -25.02 6.19 -11.15
C GLU A 309 -25.51 4.83 -11.67
N PRO A 310 -25.17 3.70 -11.00
CA PRO A 310 -25.59 2.38 -11.44
C PRO A 310 -27.07 2.07 -11.14
N GLY A 311 -27.72 2.91 -10.32
CA GLY A 311 -29.04 2.65 -9.76
C GLY A 311 -28.99 1.58 -8.65
N SER A 312 -30.17 1.13 -8.22
CA SER A 312 -30.31 0.12 -7.16
C SER A 312 -31.27 -0.99 -7.60
N PRO A 313 -31.13 -2.22 -7.05
CA PRO A 313 -32.10 -3.28 -7.25
C PRO A 313 -33.50 -2.82 -6.85
N LYS A 314 -34.52 -3.17 -7.64
CA LYS A 314 -35.92 -2.82 -7.33
C LYS A 314 -36.53 -3.70 -6.25
N THR A 315 -36.00 -4.91 -6.08
CA THR A 315 -36.49 -5.89 -5.11
C THR A 315 -35.79 -5.65 -3.77
N PRO A 316 -36.53 -5.40 -2.68
CA PRO A 316 -35.93 -5.26 -1.35
C PRO A 316 -35.12 -6.51 -0.94
N GLY A 317 -33.90 -6.29 -0.46
CA GLY A 317 -33.01 -7.37 -0.01
C GLY A 317 -32.32 -8.15 -1.13
N GLN A 318 -32.48 -7.76 -2.40
CA GLN A 318 -31.71 -8.33 -3.49
C GLN A 318 -30.24 -7.93 -3.41
N SER A 319 -29.33 -8.87 -3.68
CA SER A 319 -27.90 -8.62 -3.80
C SER A 319 -27.61 -7.58 -4.89
N PHE A 320 -26.85 -6.54 -4.54
CA PHE A 320 -26.36 -5.56 -5.52
C PHE A 320 -25.36 -6.18 -6.49
N MET A 321 -24.61 -7.20 -6.04
CA MET A 321 -23.70 -7.93 -6.90
C MET A 321 -24.45 -8.75 -7.95
N HIS A 322 -25.57 -9.38 -7.56
CA HIS A 322 -26.43 -10.10 -8.52
C HIS A 322 -27.07 -9.14 -9.51
N TYR A 323 -27.61 -8.02 -9.02
CA TYR A 323 -28.17 -6.99 -9.88
C TYR A 323 -27.14 -6.47 -10.89
N PHE A 324 -25.90 -6.26 -10.45
CA PHE A 324 -24.79 -5.88 -11.32
C PHE A 324 -24.45 -6.93 -12.38
N LEU A 325 -24.25 -8.18 -11.97
CA LEU A 325 -23.79 -9.25 -12.86
C LEU A 325 -24.86 -9.71 -13.86
N PHE A 326 -26.13 -9.74 -13.46
CA PHE A 326 -27.18 -10.45 -14.19
C PHE A 326 -28.27 -9.54 -14.74
N GLU A 327 -28.40 -8.30 -14.27
CA GLU A 327 -29.50 -7.40 -14.67
C GLU A 327 -29.02 -6.09 -15.30
N ASN A 328 -28.39 -5.19 -14.52
CA ASN A 328 -28.13 -3.83 -15.00
C ASN A 328 -26.82 -3.70 -15.80
N LYS A 329 -25.82 -4.56 -15.52
CA LYS A 329 -24.45 -4.54 -16.08
C LYS A 329 -23.80 -3.15 -16.06
N ARG A 330 -24.13 -2.34 -15.05
CA ARG A 330 -23.74 -0.94 -14.88
C ARG A 330 -23.21 -0.73 -13.48
N GLY A 331 -21.99 -0.23 -13.35
CA GLY A 331 -21.29 -0.11 -12.07
C GLY A 331 -20.10 0.83 -12.16
N TYR A 332 -19.51 1.15 -11.02
CA TYR A 332 -18.20 1.81 -10.96
C TYR A 332 -17.13 0.80 -10.48
N CYS A 333 -15.88 1.24 -10.33
CA CYS A 333 -14.70 0.39 -10.14
C CYS A 333 -14.86 -0.68 -9.03
N THR A 334 -15.56 -0.34 -7.95
CA THR A 334 -15.78 -1.26 -6.82
C THR A 334 -16.70 -2.43 -7.16
N TYR A 335 -17.71 -2.23 -8.01
CA TYR A 335 -18.56 -3.30 -8.54
C TYR A 335 -17.75 -4.26 -9.39
N PHE A 336 -16.91 -3.73 -10.29
CA PHE A 336 -16.04 -4.54 -11.13
C PHE A 336 -15.03 -5.34 -10.30
N ALA A 337 -14.31 -4.70 -9.38
CA ALA A 337 -13.33 -5.35 -8.53
C ALA A 337 -13.97 -6.41 -7.62
N GLY A 338 -15.11 -6.10 -7.00
CA GLY A 338 -15.86 -7.03 -6.16
C GLY A 338 -16.37 -8.25 -6.95
N ALA A 339 -17.03 -8.02 -8.08
CA ALA A 339 -17.56 -9.08 -8.95
C ALA A 339 -16.45 -9.99 -9.47
N THR A 340 -15.35 -9.40 -9.91
CA THR A 340 -14.16 -10.13 -10.39
C THR A 340 -13.59 -11.00 -9.29
N THR A 341 -13.43 -10.43 -8.08
CA THR A 341 -12.93 -11.17 -6.93
C THR A 341 -13.85 -12.37 -6.61
N LEU A 342 -15.16 -12.19 -6.58
CA LEU A 342 -16.11 -13.27 -6.34
C LEU A 342 -16.04 -14.37 -7.41
N LEU A 343 -16.01 -14.01 -8.69
CA LEU A 343 -15.90 -15.01 -9.77
C LEU A 343 -14.57 -15.78 -9.73
N LEU A 344 -13.48 -15.12 -9.38
CA LEU A 344 -12.17 -15.76 -9.20
C LEU A 344 -12.14 -16.68 -7.99
N ARG A 345 -12.69 -16.24 -6.85
CA ARG A 345 -12.79 -17.08 -5.64
C ARG A 345 -13.67 -18.31 -5.88
N ALA A 346 -14.79 -18.15 -6.59
CA ALA A 346 -15.62 -19.26 -7.06
C ALA A 346 -14.86 -20.25 -7.96
N ALA A 347 -13.87 -19.77 -8.72
CA ALA A 347 -12.98 -20.59 -9.54
C ALA A 347 -11.81 -21.21 -8.76
N GLY A 348 -11.71 -20.96 -7.44
CA GLY A 348 -10.63 -21.42 -6.57
C GLY A 348 -9.31 -20.65 -6.75
N ILE A 349 -9.38 -19.41 -7.25
CA ILE A 349 -8.21 -18.56 -7.48
C ILE A 349 -8.06 -17.58 -6.31
N PRO A 350 -6.91 -17.57 -5.60
CA PRO A 350 -6.67 -16.69 -4.46
C PRO A 350 -6.51 -15.23 -4.93
N CYS A 351 -7.41 -14.37 -4.46
CA CYS A 351 -7.43 -12.95 -4.84
C CYS A 351 -7.98 -12.05 -3.71
N ARG A 352 -7.69 -10.76 -3.83
CA ARG A 352 -8.12 -9.72 -2.89
C ARG A 352 -8.42 -8.41 -3.60
N VAL A 353 -9.30 -7.61 -3.00
CA VAL A 353 -9.63 -6.27 -3.51
C VAL A 353 -8.60 -5.27 -2.97
N VAL A 354 -8.12 -4.40 -3.84
CA VAL A 354 -7.22 -3.28 -3.49
C VAL A 354 -7.93 -1.98 -3.80
N VAL A 355 -7.72 -0.99 -2.94
CA VAL A 355 -8.30 0.34 -3.14
C VAL A 355 -7.21 1.41 -2.94
N GLY A 356 -7.26 2.44 -3.78
CA GLY A 356 -6.27 3.50 -3.80
C GLY A 356 -6.52 4.45 -4.96
N TYR A 357 -5.47 4.75 -5.74
CA TYR A 357 -5.52 5.71 -6.85
C TYR A 357 -4.98 5.12 -8.15
N ALA A 358 -5.76 5.22 -9.22
CA ALA A 358 -5.31 4.90 -10.56
C ALA A 358 -4.42 6.02 -11.11
N ILE A 359 -3.18 5.70 -11.48
CA ILE A 359 -2.22 6.67 -12.02
C ILE A 359 -2.15 6.48 -13.53
N TYR A 360 -2.48 7.56 -14.27
CA TYR A 360 -2.41 7.60 -15.72
C TYR A 360 -1.16 8.37 -16.15
N ASP A 361 -0.52 7.94 -17.25
CA ASP A 361 0.64 8.66 -17.75
C ASP A 361 0.23 9.98 -18.40
N ARG A 362 0.41 11.06 -17.62
CA ARG A 362 0.28 12.45 -18.05
C ARG A 362 1.59 13.20 -17.90
N SER A 363 2.70 12.47 -17.87
CA SER A 363 4.04 12.98 -17.53
C SER A 363 4.79 13.53 -18.74
N ASN A 364 4.10 13.79 -19.86
CA ASN A 364 4.70 14.28 -21.11
C ASN A 364 5.51 15.58 -20.96
N LYS A 365 5.11 16.46 -20.03
CA LYS A 365 5.84 17.69 -19.70
C LYS A 365 6.96 17.45 -18.69
N ASN A 366 6.72 16.57 -17.71
CA ASN A 366 7.62 16.29 -16.61
C ASN A 366 7.63 14.79 -16.34
N THR A 367 8.51 14.11 -17.07
CA THR A 367 8.60 12.65 -17.12
C THR A 367 8.76 12.05 -15.73
N GLY A 368 7.87 11.12 -15.37
CA GLY A 368 7.86 10.46 -14.05
C GLY A 368 7.13 11.22 -12.93
N TRP A 369 6.62 12.43 -13.20
CA TRP A 369 5.78 13.18 -12.26
C TRP A 369 4.29 13.05 -12.60
N TYR A 370 3.48 12.86 -11.56
CA TYR A 370 2.05 12.64 -11.67
C TYR A 370 1.30 13.46 -10.62
N TRP A 371 0.40 14.31 -11.09
CA TRP A 371 -0.61 14.94 -10.27
C TRP A 371 -1.80 13.98 -10.14
N VAL A 372 -2.21 13.71 -8.90
CA VAL A 372 -3.27 12.76 -8.60
C VAL A 372 -4.46 13.49 -8.02
N TYR A 373 -5.62 13.24 -8.61
CA TYR A 373 -6.88 13.90 -8.31
C TYR A 373 -7.82 12.97 -7.52
N ALA A 374 -8.76 13.57 -6.78
CA ALA A 374 -9.73 12.81 -5.99
C ALA A 374 -10.57 11.86 -6.86
N ASP A 375 -10.90 12.27 -8.09
CA ASP A 375 -11.63 11.46 -9.08
C ASP A 375 -10.83 10.27 -9.64
N GLN A 376 -9.54 10.18 -9.34
CA GLN A 376 -8.70 9.01 -9.66
C GLN A 376 -8.75 7.93 -8.57
N GLY A 377 -9.56 8.11 -7.51
CA GLY A 377 -9.87 7.05 -6.56
C GLY A 377 -10.36 5.79 -7.28
N HIS A 378 -9.70 4.66 -7.04
CA HIS A 378 -9.91 3.45 -7.83
C HIS A 378 -9.83 2.17 -7.00
N ALA A 379 -10.52 1.13 -7.48
CA ALA A 379 -10.48 -0.21 -6.91
C ALA A 379 -10.17 -1.24 -8.00
N TRP A 380 -9.30 -2.19 -7.68
CA TRP A 380 -8.88 -3.26 -8.59
C TRP A 380 -8.68 -4.57 -7.82
N VAL A 381 -8.27 -5.64 -8.51
CA VAL A 381 -8.04 -6.96 -7.93
C VAL A 381 -6.56 -7.30 -7.97
N GLU A 382 -6.03 -7.79 -6.86
CA GLU A 382 -4.73 -8.48 -6.84
C GLU A 382 -4.96 -10.00 -6.84
N VAL A 383 -4.29 -10.70 -7.75
CA VAL A 383 -4.34 -12.16 -7.88
C VAL A 383 -3.00 -12.74 -7.49
N TYR A 384 -3.00 -13.78 -6.64
CA TYR A 384 -1.78 -14.42 -6.20
C TYR A 384 -1.35 -15.52 -7.20
N PHE A 385 -0.11 -15.45 -7.65
CA PHE A 385 0.53 -16.48 -8.48
C PHE A 385 1.71 -17.11 -7.72
N PRO A 386 1.80 -18.44 -7.57
CA PRO A 386 2.92 -19.09 -6.90
C PRO A 386 4.26 -18.69 -7.52
N GLY A 387 5.24 -18.38 -6.68
CA GLY A 387 6.56 -17.89 -7.12
C GLY A 387 6.58 -16.41 -7.51
N TYR A 388 5.49 -15.84 -8.02
CA TYR A 388 5.41 -14.43 -8.42
C TYR A 388 4.75 -13.54 -7.36
N GLY A 389 3.93 -14.08 -6.45
CA GLY A 389 3.16 -13.36 -5.43
C GLY A 389 1.94 -12.60 -6.00
N TRP A 390 1.54 -11.50 -5.37
CA TRP A 390 0.42 -10.67 -5.83
C TRP A 390 0.74 -9.88 -7.10
N VAL A 391 -0.20 -9.92 -8.05
CA VAL A 391 -0.15 -9.22 -9.35
C VAL A 391 -1.48 -8.51 -9.59
N ASP A 392 -1.42 -7.26 -10.07
CA ASP A 392 -2.59 -6.42 -10.32
C ASP A 392 -3.36 -6.84 -11.59
N PHE A 393 -4.69 -6.82 -11.49
CA PHE A 393 -5.64 -6.95 -12.59
C PHE A 393 -6.79 -5.97 -12.39
N ASP A 394 -7.13 -5.24 -13.45
CA ASP A 394 -8.24 -4.31 -13.48
C ASP A 394 -9.23 -4.75 -14.57
N THR A 395 -10.48 -4.96 -14.15
CA THR A 395 -11.58 -5.38 -15.02
C THR A 395 -12.56 -4.25 -15.30
N THR A 396 -12.25 -3.04 -14.81
CA THR A 396 -13.00 -1.85 -15.14
C THR A 396 -12.81 -1.58 -16.64
N PRO A 397 -13.90 -1.54 -17.44
CA PRO A 397 -13.79 -1.21 -18.86
C PRO A 397 -13.08 0.13 -19.02
N SER A 398 -12.02 0.17 -19.82
CA SER A 398 -11.32 1.41 -20.16
C SER A 398 -12.27 2.28 -20.98
N ASP A 399 -13.02 3.18 -20.37
CA ASP A 399 -13.81 4.14 -21.14
C ASP A 399 -12.88 4.96 -22.05
N ASP A 400 -13.35 5.29 -23.26
CA ASP A 400 -12.71 6.26 -24.16
C ASP A 400 -12.63 7.68 -23.54
N THR A 401 -13.09 7.81 -22.29
CA THR A 401 -12.83 8.91 -21.39
C THR A 401 -11.73 8.50 -20.40
N GLU A 402 -10.50 8.33 -20.88
CA GLU A 402 -9.42 8.92 -20.07
C GLU A 402 -9.89 10.34 -19.78
N PRO A 403 -9.96 10.79 -18.51
CA PRO A 403 -10.43 12.14 -18.24
C PRO A 403 -9.60 13.09 -19.10
N THR A 404 -10.24 13.72 -20.10
CA THR A 404 -9.61 14.64 -21.07
C THR A 404 -9.32 15.99 -20.41
N ARG A 405 -8.93 15.98 -19.13
CA ARG A 405 -8.66 17.17 -18.31
C ARG A 405 -7.17 17.52 -18.38
N PRO A 406 -6.79 18.71 -18.90
CA PRO A 406 -5.43 19.24 -18.76
C PRO A 406 -5.14 19.74 -17.32
N PRO A 407 -3.85 19.88 -16.93
CA PRO A 407 -3.38 19.80 -15.55
C PRO A 407 -3.41 21.15 -14.81
N LYS A 408 -3.67 21.18 -13.49
CA LYS A 408 -3.10 22.19 -12.56
C LYS A 408 -2.88 21.66 -11.13
N PRO A 409 -1.82 22.10 -10.39
CA PRO A 409 -0.86 23.20 -10.61
C PRO A 409 -0.07 23.03 -11.91
N ASP A 410 0.33 24.13 -12.56
CA ASP A 410 0.71 24.43 -13.98
C ASP A 410 1.56 23.43 -14.83
N ALA A 411 1.58 22.17 -14.45
CA ALA A 411 2.43 21.06 -14.81
C ALA A 411 3.84 21.12 -14.22
N THR A 412 4.25 22.20 -13.57
CA THR A 412 5.57 22.27 -12.92
C THR A 412 5.56 21.34 -11.71
N PRO A 413 6.44 20.33 -11.65
CA PRO A 413 6.56 19.49 -10.49
C PRO A 413 7.08 20.32 -9.31
N PRO A 414 6.70 19.96 -8.07
CA PRO A 414 7.29 20.58 -6.89
C PRO A 414 8.80 20.38 -6.88
N ASP A 415 9.50 21.28 -6.18
CA ASP A 415 10.92 21.12 -6.00
C ASP A 415 11.18 19.86 -5.16
N TYR A 416 12.17 19.06 -5.58
CA TYR A 416 12.46 17.81 -4.88
C TYR A 416 12.82 18.10 -3.42
N ALA A 417 12.00 17.59 -2.51
CA ALA A 417 12.27 17.60 -1.09
C ALA A 417 13.63 16.94 -0.82
N ARG A 418 14.46 17.63 -0.04
CA ARG A 418 15.82 17.20 0.25
C ARG A 418 15.83 16.27 1.45
N GLU A 419 16.52 15.14 1.31
CA GLU A 419 16.84 14.30 2.46
C GLU A 419 17.72 15.10 3.44
N PRO A 420 17.37 15.11 4.74
CA PRO A 420 18.26 15.68 5.75
C PRO A 420 19.62 14.99 5.72
N PHE A 421 20.69 15.77 5.57
CA PHE A 421 22.05 15.24 5.65
C PHE A 421 22.45 14.92 7.08
N PHE A 422 21.73 15.44 8.07
CA PHE A 422 21.93 15.14 9.48
C PHE A 422 20.59 15.18 10.22
N ALA A 423 20.33 14.19 11.07
CA ALA A 423 19.19 14.21 11.98
C ALA A 423 19.56 13.55 13.30
N VAL A 424 18.99 14.02 14.40
CA VAL A 424 19.22 13.53 15.76
C VAL A 424 17.88 13.35 16.44
N LEU A 425 17.67 12.15 16.97
CA LEU A 425 16.59 11.82 17.89
C LEU A 425 17.23 11.62 19.27
N GLY A 426 16.77 12.35 20.27
CA GLY A 426 17.35 12.27 21.61
C GLY A 426 16.58 13.04 22.68
N ASP A 427 17.05 12.97 23.91
CA ASP A 427 16.43 13.65 25.05
C ASP A 427 17.01 15.05 25.23
N LEU A 428 16.16 16.05 25.47
CA LEU A 428 16.61 17.37 25.86
C LEU A 428 17.10 17.37 27.31
N THR A 429 18.41 17.58 27.49
CA THR A 429 19.09 17.54 28.80
C THR A 429 19.39 18.91 29.39
N GLY A 430 19.30 19.97 28.60
CA GLY A 430 19.50 21.33 29.09
C GLY A 430 19.39 22.37 28.00
N MET A 431 19.30 23.63 28.42
CA MET A 431 19.24 24.79 27.55
C MET A 431 20.02 25.93 28.19
N SER A 432 20.68 26.77 27.38
CA SER A 432 21.31 27.99 27.91
C SER A 432 20.24 28.96 28.43
N GLY A 433 20.57 29.74 29.46
CA GLY A 433 19.63 30.67 30.08
C GLY A 433 19.12 31.79 29.16
N ASP A 434 19.80 32.02 28.04
CA ASP A 434 19.41 32.95 26.97
C ASP A 434 18.69 32.26 25.79
N SER A 435 18.40 30.96 25.89
CA SER A 435 17.70 30.17 24.86
C SER A 435 18.43 30.10 23.51
N THR A 436 19.76 30.23 23.51
CA THR A 436 20.61 30.17 22.30
C THR A 436 21.31 28.84 22.10
N GLU A 437 21.32 27.96 23.10
CA GLU A 437 21.95 26.64 23.03
C GLU A 437 21.03 25.55 23.58
N LEU A 438 20.94 24.44 22.85
CA LEU A 438 20.20 23.24 23.23
C LEU A 438 21.18 22.08 23.45
N ASN A 439 21.07 21.41 24.59
CA ASN A 439 21.88 20.25 24.95
C ASN A 439 21.05 18.98 24.82
N ILE A 440 21.40 18.15 23.86
CA ILE A 440 20.66 16.92 23.55
C ILE A 440 21.53 15.72 23.86
N ARG A 441 20.97 14.73 24.53
CA ARG A 441 21.54 13.40 24.63
C ARG A 441 21.03 12.57 23.45
N PRO A 442 21.84 12.35 22.40
CA PRO A 442 21.40 11.57 21.24
C PRO A 442 21.16 10.12 21.63
N GLN A 443 20.06 9.56 21.12
CA GLN A 443 19.75 8.13 21.12
C GLN A 443 19.96 7.55 19.72
N VAL A 444 19.61 8.31 18.68
CA VAL A 444 19.86 7.94 17.27
C VAL A 444 20.37 9.17 16.53
N ILE A 445 21.45 8.98 15.77
CA ILE A 445 21.94 9.98 14.82
C ILE A 445 21.83 9.39 13.43
N ARG A 446 21.23 10.15 12.51
CA ARG A 446 21.36 9.92 11.09
C ARG A 446 22.36 10.92 10.52
N TYR A 447 23.30 10.41 9.73
CA TYR A 447 24.18 11.23 8.91
C TYR A 447 24.13 10.70 7.48
N ARG A 448 23.70 11.55 6.56
CA ARG A 448 23.34 11.21 5.18
C ARG A 448 22.34 10.05 5.17
N SER A 449 22.68 8.93 4.53
CA SER A 449 21.82 7.74 4.42
C SER A 449 22.13 6.66 5.47
N GLN A 450 22.91 6.98 6.52
CA GLN A 450 23.30 6.03 7.56
C GLN A 450 22.75 6.44 8.92
N GLU A 451 22.20 5.47 9.64
CA GLU A 451 21.68 5.62 11.01
C GLU A 451 22.59 4.94 12.01
N PHE A 452 22.78 5.59 13.16
CA PHE A 452 23.68 5.19 14.23
C PHE A 452 22.91 5.24 15.55
N GLU A 453 22.65 4.09 16.15
CA GLU A 453 22.15 4.00 17.52
C GLU A 453 23.27 4.32 18.51
N ILE A 454 22.95 5.16 19.49
CA ILE A 454 23.90 5.61 20.51
C ILE A 454 23.42 5.12 21.88
N PRO A 455 24.11 4.15 22.49
CA PRO A 455 23.80 3.69 23.84
C PRO A 455 23.90 4.82 24.86
N ASP A 456 23.04 4.82 25.88
CA ASP A 456 23.07 5.82 26.96
C ASP A 456 24.44 5.96 27.63
N SER A 457 25.18 4.86 27.74
CA SER A 457 26.53 4.84 28.33
C SER A 457 27.61 5.48 27.46
N ALA A 458 27.34 5.66 26.17
CA ALA A 458 28.27 6.23 25.18
C ALA A 458 27.79 7.60 24.65
N SER A 459 26.60 8.05 25.05
CA SER A 459 25.98 9.26 24.54
C SER A 459 26.70 10.51 25.06
N GLN A 460 27.35 11.24 24.15
CA GLN A 460 27.88 12.58 24.43
C GLN A 460 26.78 13.61 24.18
N ILE A 461 26.71 14.63 25.04
CA ILE A 461 25.77 15.73 24.85
C ILE A 461 26.15 16.48 23.56
N ILE A 462 25.20 16.56 22.63
CA ILE A 462 25.30 17.42 21.45
C ILE A 462 24.74 18.78 21.83
N THR A 463 25.59 19.79 21.82
CA THR A 463 25.17 21.19 21.96
C THR A 463 24.91 21.79 20.59
N ILE A 464 23.70 22.28 20.37
CA ILE A 464 23.30 22.92 19.12
C ILE A 464 23.05 24.39 19.39
N LYS A 465 23.69 25.23 18.59
CA LYS A 465 23.48 26.68 18.54
C LYS A 465 22.66 26.98 17.29
N PRO A 466 21.32 27.12 17.37
CA PRO A 466 20.54 27.50 16.21
C PRO A 466 20.88 28.96 15.88
N ALA A 467 21.76 29.17 14.90
CA ALA A 467 22.10 30.50 14.44
C ALA A 467 20.94 31.13 13.64
N GLU A 468 20.26 30.31 12.81
CA GLU A 468 19.18 30.72 11.88
C GLU A 468 18.17 29.58 11.62
N GLY A 469 17.97 28.68 12.59
CA GLY A 469 17.13 27.48 12.43
C GLY A 469 15.76 27.59 13.11
N ASN A 470 14.71 27.08 12.44
CA ASN A 470 13.40 26.89 13.07
C ASN A 470 13.42 25.60 13.92
N VAL A 471 13.16 25.71 15.23
CA VAL A 471 12.96 24.54 16.08
C VAL A 471 11.50 24.11 16.00
N THR A 472 11.25 22.83 15.70
CA THR A 472 9.89 22.30 15.57
C THR A 472 9.61 21.15 16.54
N ILE A 473 8.42 21.10 17.14
CA ILE A 473 7.90 19.94 17.87
C ILE A 473 6.79 19.32 17.01
N ASP A 474 6.90 18.04 16.69
CA ASP A 474 5.94 17.31 15.84
C ASP A 474 5.65 18.04 14.51
N GLY A 475 6.68 18.70 13.96
CA GLY A 475 6.59 19.49 12.72
C GLY A 475 6.02 20.92 12.86
N LYS A 476 5.67 21.38 14.07
CA LYS A 476 5.19 22.75 14.31
C LYS A 476 6.30 23.65 14.88
N PRO A 477 6.49 24.90 14.38
CA PRO A 477 7.48 25.83 14.94
C PRO A 477 7.18 26.19 16.40
N VAL A 478 8.19 26.14 17.28
CA VAL A 478 8.08 26.49 18.70
C VAL A 478 9.28 27.35 19.12
N LYS A 479 9.06 28.32 20.04
CA LYS A 479 10.15 29.13 20.58
C LYS A 479 11.00 28.32 21.56
N ILE A 480 12.32 28.51 21.50
CA ILE A 480 13.29 27.81 22.36
C ILE A 480 13.03 28.02 23.87
N GLY A 481 12.44 29.15 24.26
CA GLY A 481 12.08 29.39 25.66
C GLY A 481 10.86 28.61 26.19
N GLU A 482 10.12 27.89 25.34
CA GLU A 482 8.87 27.18 25.71
C GLU A 482 9.08 25.68 26.01
N PHE A 483 10.34 25.22 26.09
CA PHE A 483 10.68 23.80 26.25
C PHE A 483 10.62 23.34 27.70
N ALA A 484 9.99 22.19 27.94
CA ALA A 484 10.15 21.41 29.17
C ALA A 484 11.34 20.45 29.01
N THR A 485 12.26 20.45 29.98
CA THR A 485 13.28 19.40 30.12
C THR A 485 12.57 18.06 30.34
N ASP A 486 13.16 16.95 29.86
CA ASP A 486 12.60 15.58 29.89
C ASP A 486 11.66 15.19 28.71
N ARG A 487 11.70 15.92 27.60
CA ARG A 487 11.01 15.52 26.35
C ARG A 487 11.98 14.95 25.31
N LYS A 488 11.51 13.95 24.57
CA LYS A 488 12.15 13.50 23.33
C LYS A 488 12.02 14.60 22.28
N MET A 489 13.13 14.95 21.66
CA MET A 489 13.20 15.93 20.58
C MET A 489 13.81 15.30 19.35
N VAL A 490 13.31 15.76 18.21
CA VAL A 490 13.95 15.50 16.92
C VAL A 490 14.49 16.80 16.38
N ILE A 491 15.76 16.78 16.03
CA ILE A 491 16.41 17.86 15.30
C ILE A 491 16.88 17.31 13.97
N SER A 492 16.43 17.91 12.88
CA SER A 492 16.91 17.61 11.54
C SER A 492 17.58 18.85 10.95
N ALA A 493 18.66 18.64 10.22
CA ALA A 493 19.36 19.65 9.45
C ALA A 493 19.33 19.25 7.97
N TYR A 494 18.82 20.16 7.17
CA TYR A 494 18.71 20.08 5.73
C TYR A 494 19.00 21.46 5.16
N SER A 495 19.50 21.51 3.92
CA SER A 495 19.73 22.75 3.19
C SER A 495 19.09 22.64 1.82
N PHE A 496 18.46 23.71 1.36
CA PHE A 496 18.02 23.85 -0.03
C PHE A 496 19.08 24.56 -0.91
N ASP A 497 20.17 25.04 -0.30
CA ASP A 497 21.35 25.53 -1.02
C ASP A 497 22.28 24.35 -1.38
N TYR A 498 22.43 24.12 -2.68
CA TYR A 498 23.24 23.05 -3.27
C TYR A 498 24.72 23.13 -2.88
N ALA A 499 25.25 24.31 -2.56
CA ALA A 499 26.62 24.47 -2.08
C ALA A 499 26.82 23.86 -0.69
N LEU A 500 25.79 23.88 0.16
CA LEU A 500 25.83 23.36 1.52
C LEU A 500 25.64 21.83 1.57
N GLU A 501 24.98 21.22 0.58
CA GLU A 501 24.84 19.75 0.47
C GLU A 501 26.19 19.03 0.20
N LYS A 502 27.15 19.75 -0.40
CA LYS A 502 28.46 19.23 -0.80
C LYS A 502 29.55 19.39 0.25
N ILE A 503 29.22 19.97 1.42
CA ILE A 503 30.17 20.03 2.52
C ILE A 503 30.41 18.58 3.01
N PRO A 504 31.68 18.10 2.99
CA PRO A 504 32.01 16.70 3.17
C PRO A 504 31.44 16.07 4.44
#